data_AF-A0A9E3TZC1-F1
#
_entry.id   AF-A0A9E3TZC1-F1
#
_cell.length_a   1.000
_cell.length_b   1.000
_cell.length_c   1.000
_cell.angle_alpha   90.00
_cell.angle_beta   90.00
_cell.angle_gamma   90.00
#
_symmetry.space_group_name_H-M   'P 1'
#
loop_
_entity.id
_entity.type
_entity.pdbx_description
1 polymer ?
#
loop_
_entity_poly.entity_id
_entity_poly.type
_entity_poly.pdbx_seq_one_letter_code
_entity_poly.pdbx_strand_id
1 'polypeptide(L)'
;MRRITVTLRWTSLAILLGAAFAVALRSDRGASAVAQDKPAKRSSPDGRTPMGLTVAREAAAMAFVRAHHPDLEQLLVQLKEVQPKQYEEAVRDLFRTSERMATLAERDLPRHDAELAVWRSRSRVQLLSAQLLMSPQDVRVRARLKESIIEHLAARRASLELQRERMARNLANLDASLDKMSGDVDKTAEKQIRALLENAATGGPVSKTKPPKETSTLGASP
;
A
#
# COMPACT_ATOMS: atom_id res chain seq x y z
N MET A 1 57.88 -1.29 -1.71
CA MET A 1 56.55 -1.66 -2.22
C MET A 1 55.83 -2.49 -1.17
N ARG A 2 54.94 -1.88 -0.37
CA ARG A 2 54.17 -2.56 0.69
C ARG A 2 52.72 -2.64 0.25
N ARG A 3 52.19 -3.86 0.13
CA ARG A 3 50.78 -4.15 -0.16
C ARG A 3 49.98 -3.88 1.12
N ILE A 4 49.09 -2.90 1.10
CA ILE A 4 48.14 -2.64 2.18
C ILE A 4 46.87 -3.45 1.86
N THR A 5 46.72 -4.59 2.51
CA THR A 5 45.46 -5.34 2.56
C THR A 5 44.54 -4.65 3.58
N VAL A 6 43.57 -3.87 3.10
CA VAL A 6 42.48 -3.35 3.94
C VAL A 6 41.39 -4.41 3.98
N THR A 7 41.29 -5.13 5.10
CA THR A 7 40.19 -6.03 5.41
C THR A 7 38.93 -5.21 5.72
N LEU A 8 38.10 -5.06 4.70
CA LEU A 8 36.90 -4.21 4.70
C LEU A 8 35.73 -4.97 5.37
N ARG A 9 35.49 -4.72 6.66
CA ARG A 9 34.31 -5.25 7.39
C ARG A 9 33.04 -4.53 6.91
N TRP A 10 32.33 -5.13 5.95
CA TRP A 10 31.05 -4.66 5.40
C TRP A 10 29.80 -4.95 6.26
N THR A 11 29.97 -5.39 7.51
CA THR A 11 28.86 -5.90 8.33
C THR A 11 27.90 -4.83 8.87
N SER A 12 28.04 -3.56 8.50
CA SER A 12 27.17 -2.48 9.05
C SER A 12 26.21 -1.84 8.04
N LEU A 13 26.20 -2.26 6.76
CA LEU A 13 25.26 -1.73 5.76
C LEU A 13 23.93 -2.51 5.68
N ALA A 14 23.71 -3.53 6.52
CA ALA A 14 22.55 -4.43 6.43
C ALA A 14 21.40 -4.13 7.41
N ILE A 15 21.49 -3.08 8.25
CA ILE A 15 20.46 -2.81 9.29
C ILE A 15 19.51 -1.66 8.90
N LEU A 16 19.77 -0.88 7.86
CA LEU A 16 18.94 0.30 7.53
C LEU A 16 18.27 0.27 6.15
N LEU A 17 18.02 -0.93 5.61
CA LEU A 17 16.92 -1.11 4.64
C LEU A 17 15.71 -1.86 5.23
N GLY A 18 15.82 -2.41 6.45
CA GLY A 18 14.78 -3.22 7.10
C GLY A 18 14.27 -2.72 8.46
N ALA A 19 14.82 -1.65 9.04
CA ALA A 19 14.38 -1.17 10.36
C ALA A 19 13.33 -0.07 10.25
N ALA A 20 12.09 -0.46 10.53
CA ALA A 20 11.01 0.43 10.94
C ALA A 20 11.48 1.38 12.04
N PHE A 21 11.64 2.67 11.72
CA PHE A 21 11.70 3.72 12.73
C PHE A 21 10.26 4.09 13.10
N ALA A 22 9.58 3.18 13.80
CA ALA A 22 8.37 3.46 14.53
C ALA A 22 8.77 4.26 15.79
N VAL A 23 8.94 5.58 15.62
CA VAL A 23 9.04 6.50 16.75
C VAL A 23 7.72 6.45 17.49
N ALA A 24 7.83 6.02 18.75
CA ALA A 24 6.78 5.99 19.72
C ALA A 24 6.15 7.37 19.92
N LEU A 25 4.87 7.51 19.59
CA LEU A 25 3.96 8.36 20.34
C LEU A 25 3.09 7.43 21.18
N ARG A 26 3.59 7.22 22.39
CA ARG A 26 2.92 6.64 23.54
C ARG A 26 1.86 7.65 23.99
N SER A 27 0.60 7.41 23.66
CA SER A 27 -0.52 8.01 24.38
C SER A 27 -1.07 6.98 25.36
N ASP A 28 -0.89 7.31 26.63
CA ASP A 28 -1.65 6.81 27.76
C ASP A 28 -3.13 6.64 27.42
N ARG A 29 -3.64 5.43 27.63
CA ARG A 29 -5.06 5.21 27.93
C ARG A 29 -5.22 3.90 28.70
N GLY A 30 -5.38 4.07 30.01
CA GLY A 30 -6.42 3.41 30.78
C GLY A 30 -6.27 1.90 30.93
N ALA A 31 -5.67 1.51 32.06
CA ALA A 31 -5.95 0.24 32.69
C ALA A 31 -7.47 0.04 32.87
N SER A 32 -7.98 -1.07 32.36
CA SER A 32 -9.07 -1.78 33.00
C SER A 32 -8.96 -3.26 32.65
N ALA A 33 -8.55 -4.04 33.65
CA ALA A 33 -8.43 -5.47 33.60
C ALA A 33 -9.82 -6.12 33.67
N VAL A 34 -10.13 -7.00 32.72
CA VAL A 34 -11.06 -8.12 32.95
C VAL A 34 -10.46 -9.36 32.30
N ALA A 35 -10.41 -10.42 33.10
CA ALA A 35 -9.77 -11.69 32.83
C ALA A 35 -10.50 -12.53 31.76
N GLN A 36 -9.67 -13.15 30.92
CA GLN A 36 -9.76 -14.48 30.32
C GLN A 36 -11.14 -15.04 29.93
N ASP A 37 -11.33 -15.17 28.62
CA ASP A 37 -11.72 -16.47 28.05
C ASP A 37 -10.93 -16.71 26.76
N LYS A 38 -10.43 -17.94 26.58
CA LYS A 38 -9.40 -18.30 25.61
C LYS A 38 -10.02 -19.19 24.53
N PRO A 39 -10.41 -18.68 23.34
CA PRO A 39 -10.84 -19.54 22.27
C PRO A 39 -9.66 -20.02 21.42
N ALA A 40 -9.76 -21.29 21.06
CA ALA A 40 -8.84 -22.08 20.28
C ALA A 40 -8.30 -21.38 19.03
N LYS A 41 -7.00 -21.60 18.83
CA LYS A 41 -6.18 -21.22 17.67
C LYS A 41 -6.80 -21.80 16.38
N ARG A 42 -7.66 -21.02 15.72
CA ARG A 42 -8.02 -21.25 14.32
C ARG A 42 -6.82 -20.87 13.46
N SER A 43 -6.03 -21.85 13.06
CA SER A 43 -5.08 -21.70 11.95
C SER A 43 -5.89 -21.41 10.69
N SER A 44 -5.99 -20.13 10.33
CA SER A 44 -6.40 -19.77 8.98
C SER A 44 -5.32 -20.27 8.01
N PRO A 45 -5.66 -20.97 6.92
CA PRO A 45 -4.68 -21.32 5.91
C PRO A 45 -4.31 -20.02 5.20
N ASP A 46 -3.19 -19.42 5.59
CA ASP A 46 -2.60 -18.32 4.83
C ASP A 46 -2.02 -18.91 3.54
N GLY A 47 -2.92 -19.09 2.56
CA GLY A 47 -2.62 -19.53 1.20
C GLY A 47 -2.02 -18.42 0.34
N ARG A 48 -1.38 -17.41 0.93
CA ARG A 48 -0.47 -16.54 0.17
C ARG A 48 0.85 -17.26 0.00
N THR A 49 0.95 -18.03 -1.08
CA THR A 49 2.24 -18.50 -1.59
C THR A 49 3.22 -17.32 -1.53
N PRO A 50 4.40 -17.47 -0.89
CA PRO A 50 5.40 -16.41 -0.91
C PRO A 50 5.71 -16.15 -2.38
N MET A 51 5.18 -15.05 -2.87
CA MET A 51 5.29 -14.64 -4.26
C MET A 51 6.77 -14.37 -4.53
N GLY A 52 7.46 -15.38 -5.06
CA GLY A 52 8.88 -15.31 -5.38
C GLY A 52 9.20 -14.15 -6.31
N LEU A 53 10.45 -13.69 -6.25
CA LEU A 53 10.97 -12.74 -7.21
C LEU A 53 11.04 -13.43 -8.58
N THR A 54 10.20 -13.01 -9.52
CA THR A 54 10.27 -13.48 -10.92
C THR A 54 11.09 -12.48 -11.74
N VAL A 55 11.70 -12.94 -12.84
CA VAL A 55 12.48 -12.09 -13.75
C VAL A 55 11.66 -10.89 -14.25
N ALA A 56 10.37 -11.09 -14.54
CA ALA A 56 9.47 -10.01 -14.96
C ALA A 56 9.28 -8.94 -13.87
N ARG A 57 9.18 -9.34 -12.59
CA ARG A 57 9.05 -8.41 -11.46
C ARG A 57 10.33 -7.63 -11.21
N GLU A 58 11.48 -8.29 -11.30
CA GLU A 58 12.79 -7.65 -11.22
C GLU A 58 12.91 -6.60 -12.34
N ALA A 59 12.59 -6.95 -13.59
CA ALA A 59 12.65 -6.03 -14.70
C ALA A 59 11.73 -4.80 -14.51
N ALA A 60 10.50 -5.01 -14.05
CA ALA A 60 9.57 -3.91 -13.77
C ALA A 60 10.06 -2.98 -12.65
N ALA A 61 10.57 -3.55 -11.54
CA ALA A 61 11.13 -2.77 -10.45
C ALA A 61 12.37 -1.97 -10.90
N MET A 62 13.27 -2.58 -11.67
CA MET A 62 14.46 -1.90 -12.19
C MET A 62 14.10 -0.80 -13.19
N ALA A 63 13.11 -1.01 -14.05
CA ALA A 63 12.60 0.02 -14.95
C ALA A 63 12.02 1.22 -14.19
N PHE A 64 11.25 0.96 -13.14
CA PHE A 64 10.69 1.99 -12.26
C PHE A 64 11.80 2.82 -11.58
N VAL A 65 12.83 2.16 -11.04
CA VAL A 65 13.97 2.86 -10.43
C VAL A 65 14.73 3.68 -11.46
N ARG A 66 15.04 3.13 -12.63
CA ARG A 66 15.73 3.85 -13.71
C ARG A 66 14.99 5.12 -14.13
N ALA A 67 13.66 5.05 -14.22
CA ALA A 67 12.83 6.16 -14.63
C ALA A 67 12.75 7.30 -13.60
N HIS A 68 13.00 7.02 -12.31
CA HIS A 68 12.63 7.95 -11.23
C HIS A 68 13.74 8.24 -10.23
N HIS A 69 14.74 7.36 -10.11
CA HIS A 69 15.88 7.52 -9.21
C HIS A 69 17.12 6.74 -9.73
N PRO A 70 17.82 7.23 -10.77
CA PRO A 70 18.93 6.51 -11.39
C PRO A 70 20.09 6.20 -10.43
N ASP A 71 20.37 7.07 -9.45
CA ASP A 71 21.44 6.80 -8.46
C ASP A 71 21.14 5.55 -7.60
N LEU A 72 19.85 5.20 -7.42
CA LEU A 72 19.45 4.01 -6.69
C LEU A 72 19.64 2.75 -7.54
N GLU A 73 19.50 2.85 -8.86
CA GLU A 73 19.81 1.75 -9.77
C GLU A 73 21.27 1.31 -9.63
N GLN A 74 22.19 2.28 -9.59
CA GLN A 74 23.62 2.01 -9.42
C GLN A 74 23.90 1.27 -8.10
N LEU A 75 23.23 1.67 -7.01
CA LEU A 75 23.34 1.00 -5.72
C LEU A 75 22.79 -0.44 -5.77
N LEU A 76 21.63 -0.65 -6.42
CA LEU A 76 21.01 -1.97 -6.53
C LEU A 76 21.88 -2.94 -7.33
N VAL A 77 22.54 -2.48 -8.40
CA VAL A 77 23.49 -3.30 -9.17
C VAL A 77 24.65 -3.77 -8.29
N GLN A 78 25.22 -2.88 -7.47
CA GLN A 78 26.27 -3.26 -6.52
C GLN A 78 25.76 -4.19 -5.41
N LEU A 79 24.54 -3.94 -4.92
CA LEU A 79 23.92 -4.73 -3.87
C LEU A 79 23.67 -6.18 -4.34
N LYS A 80 23.35 -6.39 -5.61
CA LYS A 80 23.16 -7.72 -6.20
C LYS A 80 24.39 -8.61 -6.05
N GLU A 81 25.57 -8.05 -6.26
CA GLU A 81 26.85 -8.77 -6.18
C GLU A 81 27.28 -9.06 -4.74
N VAL A 82 27.11 -8.08 -3.84
CA VAL A 82 27.67 -8.19 -2.49
C VAL A 82 26.69 -8.81 -1.49
N GLN A 83 25.40 -8.57 -1.67
CA GLN A 83 24.34 -8.90 -0.72
C GLN A 83 23.05 -9.32 -1.46
N PRO A 84 23.04 -10.50 -2.11
CA PRO A 84 21.95 -10.92 -2.99
C PRO A 84 20.61 -11.06 -2.27
N LYS A 85 20.60 -11.46 -0.99
CA LYS A 85 19.36 -11.55 -0.20
C LYS A 85 18.72 -10.19 0.01
N GLN A 86 19.51 -9.19 0.38
CA GLN A 86 19.05 -7.82 0.57
C GLN A 86 18.61 -7.20 -0.77
N TYR A 87 19.29 -7.56 -1.86
CA TYR A 87 18.85 -7.20 -3.21
C TYR A 87 17.45 -7.75 -3.53
N GLU A 88 17.21 -9.05 -3.31
CA GLU A 88 15.89 -9.65 -3.56
C GLU A 88 14.77 -8.99 -2.75
N GLU A 89 15.04 -8.67 -1.48
CA GLU A 89 14.11 -7.95 -0.61
C GLU A 89 13.82 -6.54 -1.12
N ALA A 90 14.87 -5.78 -1.46
CA ALA A 90 14.74 -4.44 -2.00
C ALA A 90 13.94 -4.42 -3.30
N VAL A 91 14.24 -5.33 -4.23
CA VAL A 91 13.53 -5.45 -5.51
C VAL A 91 12.06 -5.81 -5.30
N ARG A 92 11.74 -6.68 -4.34
CA ARG A 92 10.36 -7.04 -4.01
C ARG A 92 9.55 -5.84 -3.51
N ASP A 93 10.14 -5.02 -2.66
CA ASP A 93 9.48 -3.82 -2.15
C ASP A 93 9.39 -2.71 -3.20
N LEU A 94 10.38 -2.59 -4.08
CA LEU A 94 10.33 -1.71 -5.25
C LEU A 94 9.23 -2.13 -6.22
N PHE A 95 9.08 -3.42 -6.50
CA PHE A 95 7.99 -3.94 -7.32
C PHE A 95 6.61 -3.61 -6.72
N ARG A 96 6.42 -3.82 -5.40
CA ARG A 96 5.17 -3.42 -4.73
C ARG A 96 4.90 -1.92 -4.84
N THR A 97 5.96 -1.12 -4.79
CA THR A 97 5.85 0.33 -4.94
C THR A 97 5.48 0.70 -6.36
N SER A 98 6.11 0.11 -7.38
CA SER A 98 5.82 0.37 -8.78
C SER A 98 4.38 0.00 -9.13
N GLU A 99 3.88 -1.15 -8.68
CA GLU A 99 2.48 -1.58 -8.89
C GLU A 99 1.50 -0.60 -8.24
N ARG A 100 1.80 -0.14 -7.02
CA ARG A 100 0.99 0.88 -6.34
C ARG A 100 0.97 2.19 -7.12
N MET A 101 2.12 2.64 -7.64
CA MET A 101 2.21 3.87 -8.43
C MET A 101 1.46 3.73 -9.76
N ALA A 102 1.59 2.60 -10.45
CA ALA A 102 0.82 2.33 -11.68
C ALA A 102 -0.69 2.39 -11.44
N THR A 103 -1.17 1.74 -10.37
CA THR A 103 -2.59 1.78 -9.99
C THR A 103 -3.06 3.21 -9.66
N LEU A 104 -2.20 4.03 -9.04
CA LEU A 104 -2.52 5.43 -8.76
C LEU A 104 -2.57 6.28 -10.03
N ALA A 105 -1.64 6.06 -10.97
CA ALA A 105 -1.58 6.79 -12.23
C ALA A 105 -2.87 6.61 -13.06
N GLU A 106 -3.45 5.41 -13.04
CA GLU A 106 -4.71 5.10 -13.73
C GLU A 106 -5.94 5.78 -13.11
N ARG A 107 -5.93 6.00 -11.78
CA ARG A 107 -7.14 6.37 -11.03
C ARG A 107 -7.16 7.83 -10.57
N ASP A 108 -6.01 8.39 -10.26
CA ASP A 108 -5.88 9.68 -9.57
C ASP A 108 -4.48 10.26 -9.85
N LEU A 109 -4.32 10.88 -11.02
CA LEU A 109 -3.04 11.42 -11.49
C LEU A 109 -2.43 12.48 -10.53
N PRO A 110 -3.20 13.44 -9.97
CA PRO A 110 -2.65 14.37 -8.98
C PRO A 110 -2.08 13.66 -7.75
N ARG A 111 -2.73 12.58 -7.30
CA ARG A 111 -2.24 11.78 -6.17
C ARG A 111 -1.01 10.98 -6.56
N HIS A 112 -1.00 10.39 -7.76
CA HIS A 112 0.18 9.71 -8.29
C HIS A 112 1.41 10.63 -8.23
N ASP A 113 1.29 11.84 -8.76
CA ASP A 113 2.43 12.77 -8.85
C ASP A 113 2.93 13.18 -7.46
N ALA A 114 2.01 13.45 -6.52
CA ALA A 114 2.35 13.77 -5.14
C ALA A 114 3.04 12.60 -4.41
N GLU A 115 2.53 11.37 -4.56
CA GLU A 115 3.11 10.17 -3.94
C GLU A 115 4.46 9.80 -4.57
N LEU A 116 4.61 9.99 -5.88
CA LEU A 116 5.87 9.78 -6.59
C LEU A 116 6.94 10.78 -6.14
N ALA A 117 6.57 12.05 -5.95
CA ALA A 117 7.47 13.05 -5.40
C ALA A 117 7.94 12.68 -3.98
N VAL A 118 7.02 12.25 -3.12
CA VAL A 118 7.32 11.76 -1.76
C VAL A 118 8.26 10.56 -1.79
N TRP A 119 8.02 9.61 -2.69
CA TRP A 119 8.86 8.42 -2.84
C TRP A 119 10.27 8.80 -3.30
N ARG A 120 10.41 9.58 -4.38
CA ARG A 120 11.73 9.98 -4.92
C ARG A 120 12.57 10.70 -3.88
N SER A 121 11.99 11.68 -3.19
CA SER A 121 12.71 12.47 -2.20
C SER A 121 13.11 11.62 -0.98
N ARG A 122 12.26 10.68 -0.55
CA ARG A 122 12.57 9.74 0.53
C ARG A 122 13.73 8.83 0.16
N SER A 123 13.71 8.26 -1.05
CA SER A 123 14.79 7.39 -1.54
C SER A 123 16.13 8.14 -1.57
N ARG A 124 16.14 9.40 -1.99
CA ARG A 124 17.34 10.26 -1.95
C ARG A 124 17.84 10.50 -0.54
N VAL A 125 16.94 10.81 0.41
CA VAL A 125 17.30 10.97 1.83
C VAL A 125 17.94 9.69 2.38
N GLN A 126 17.40 8.52 2.06
CA GLN A 126 17.94 7.23 2.51
C GLN A 126 19.34 6.99 1.93
N LEU A 127 19.53 7.24 0.63
CA LEU A 127 20.82 7.10 -0.04
C LEU A 127 21.89 8.01 0.59
N LEU A 128 21.58 9.30 0.75
CA LEU A 128 22.50 10.26 1.36
C LEU A 128 22.78 9.97 2.84
N SER A 129 21.80 9.44 3.56
CA SER A 129 22.00 9.00 4.95
C SER A 129 22.99 7.83 5.02
N ALA A 130 22.85 6.85 4.13
CA ALA A 130 23.80 5.73 4.04
C ALA A 130 25.21 6.21 3.68
N GLN A 131 25.34 7.13 2.71
CA GLN A 131 26.63 7.73 2.36
C GLN A 131 27.26 8.48 3.54
N LEU A 132 26.46 9.24 4.29
CA LEU A 132 26.95 9.98 5.47
C LEU A 132 27.40 9.04 6.58
N LEU A 133 26.75 7.89 6.77
CA LEU A 133 27.20 6.86 7.72
C LEU A 133 28.58 6.28 7.34
N MET A 134 28.87 6.16 6.04
CA MET A 134 30.17 5.72 5.55
C MET A 134 31.24 6.81 5.61
N SER A 135 30.83 8.09 5.57
CA SER A 135 31.74 9.24 5.60
C SER A 135 31.17 10.39 6.45
N PRO A 136 31.20 10.27 7.79
CA PRO A 136 30.49 11.19 8.70
C PRO A 136 30.95 12.65 8.65
N GLN A 137 32.18 12.88 8.21
CA GLN A 137 32.79 14.19 8.10
C GLN A 137 32.62 14.83 6.71
N ASP A 138 31.94 14.17 5.76
CA ASP A 138 31.67 14.77 4.46
C ASP A 138 30.59 15.86 4.58
N VAL A 139 31.05 17.10 4.66
CA VAL A 139 30.21 18.30 4.77
C VAL A 139 29.30 18.46 3.54
N ARG A 140 29.73 18.02 2.35
CA ARG A 140 28.92 18.12 1.12
C ARG A 140 27.75 17.16 1.14
N VAL A 141 27.98 15.91 1.57
CA VAL A 141 26.90 14.92 1.75
C VAL A 141 25.92 15.40 2.83
N ARG A 142 26.42 15.95 3.94
CA ARG A 142 25.56 16.52 4.99
C ARG A 142 24.69 17.67 4.48
N ALA A 143 25.26 18.58 3.69
CA ALA A 143 24.52 19.70 3.09
C ALA A 143 23.41 19.21 2.14
N ARG A 144 23.75 18.28 1.22
CA ARG A 144 22.79 17.66 0.30
C ARG A 144 21.69 16.89 1.04
N LEU A 145 22.03 16.20 2.13
CA LEU A 145 21.05 15.49 2.95
C LEU A 145 20.05 16.47 3.58
N LYS A 146 20.54 17.60 4.12
CA LYS A 146 19.67 18.64 4.68
C LYS A 146 18.70 19.17 3.62
N GLU A 147 19.19 19.49 2.43
CA GLU A 147 18.35 19.94 1.31
C GLU A 147 17.32 18.88 0.91
N SER A 148 17.74 17.62 0.78
CA SER A 148 16.83 16.51 0.43
C SER A 148 15.76 16.26 1.51
N ILE A 149 16.07 16.50 2.79
CA ILE A 149 15.08 16.43 3.87
C ILE A 149 14.04 17.55 3.71
N ILE A 150 14.47 18.78 3.39
CA ILE A 150 13.56 19.91 3.14
C ILE A 150 12.64 19.60 1.96
N GLU A 151 13.19 19.12 0.85
CA GLU A 151 12.42 18.67 -0.33
C GLU A 151 11.41 17.57 0.05
N HIS A 152 11.82 16.60 0.88
CA HIS A 152 10.94 15.53 1.32
C HIS A 152 9.79 16.02 2.19
N LEU A 153 10.06 16.94 3.12
CA LEU A 153 9.02 17.54 3.95
C LEU A 153 8.04 18.37 3.10
N ALA A 154 8.53 19.10 2.09
CA ALA A 154 7.69 19.84 1.17
C ALA A 154 6.79 18.90 0.33
N ALA A 155 7.35 17.84 -0.26
CA ALA A 155 6.58 16.84 -1.00
C ALA A 155 5.53 16.14 -0.12
N ARG A 156 5.92 15.82 1.13
CA ARG A 156 5.01 15.19 2.10
C ARG A 156 3.86 16.11 2.46
N ARG A 157 4.13 17.40 2.66
CA ARG A 157 3.12 18.42 2.91
C ARG A 157 2.13 18.52 1.74
N ALA A 158 2.63 18.63 0.50
CA ALA A 158 1.78 18.72 -0.69
C ALA A 158 0.85 17.50 -0.83
N SER A 159 1.37 16.28 -0.59
CA SER A 159 0.56 15.06 -0.58
C SER A 159 -0.55 15.10 0.48
N LEU A 160 -0.24 15.59 1.69
CA LEU A 160 -1.22 15.73 2.77
C LEU A 160 -2.27 16.81 2.48
N GLU A 161 -1.89 17.91 1.85
CA GLU A 161 -2.81 18.97 1.42
C GLU A 161 -3.82 18.43 0.39
N LEU A 162 -3.36 17.66 -0.60
CA LEU A 162 -4.24 17.01 -1.56
C LEU A 162 -5.19 16.00 -0.89
N GLN A 163 -4.69 15.21 0.06
CA GLN A 163 -5.53 14.29 0.84
C GLN A 163 -6.58 15.05 1.65
N ARG A 164 -6.21 16.16 2.29
CA ARG A 164 -7.12 17.03 3.06
C ARG A 164 -8.25 17.56 2.17
N GLU A 165 -7.93 18.10 0.99
CA GLU A 165 -8.93 18.64 0.06
C GLU A 165 -9.93 17.58 -0.37
N ARG A 166 -9.45 16.37 -0.67
CA ARG A 166 -10.33 15.25 -1.04
C ARG A 166 -11.23 14.84 0.12
N MET A 167 -10.70 14.74 1.33
CA MET A 167 -11.51 14.41 2.51
C MET A 167 -12.54 15.50 2.81
N ALA A 168 -12.20 16.78 2.62
CA ALA A 168 -13.14 17.88 2.77
C ALA A 168 -14.31 17.79 1.78
N ARG A 169 -14.03 17.45 0.51
CA ARG A 169 -15.10 17.19 -0.48
C ARG A 169 -15.98 16.01 -0.11
N ASN A 170 -15.38 14.92 0.35
CA ASN A 170 -16.14 13.74 0.80
C ASN A 170 -17.04 14.07 2.00
N LEU A 171 -16.52 14.84 2.95
CA LEU A 171 -17.25 15.29 4.13
C LEU A 171 -18.44 16.17 3.74
N ALA A 172 -18.24 17.15 2.86
CA ALA A 172 -19.33 17.98 2.34
C ALA A 172 -20.44 17.15 1.64
N ASN A 173 -20.07 16.12 0.88
CA ASN A 173 -21.03 15.22 0.24
C ASN A 173 -21.81 14.37 1.26
N LEU A 174 -21.13 13.91 2.33
CA LEU A 174 -21.76 13.17 3.42
C LEU A 174 -22.73 14.07 4.19
N ASP A 175 -22.33 15.30 4.51
CA ASP A 175 -23.17 16.28 5.20
C ASP A 175 -24.43 16.59 4.37
N ALA A 176 -24.29 16.83 3.07
CA ALA A 176 -25.42 17.03 2.18
C ALA A 176 -26.36 15.80 2.12
N SER A 177 -25.80 14.59 2.22
CA SER A 177 -26.59 13.35 2.27
C SER A 177 -27.35 13.22 3.60
N LEU A 178 -26.71 13.60 4.71
CA LEU A 178 -27.32 13.62 6.04
C LEU A 178 -28.46 14.65 6.12
N ASP A 179 -28.25 15.86 5.58
CA ASP A 179 -29.28 16.91 5.54
C ASP A 179 -30.50 16.49 4.71
N LYS A 180 -30.26 15.83 3.58
CA LYS A 180 -31.35 15.27 2.76
C LYS A 180 -32.13 14.20 3.50
N MET A 181 -31.46 13.37 4.31
CA MET A 181 -32.12 12.35 5.11
C MET A 181 -32.87 12.95 6.31
N SER A 182 -32.30 13.95 6.98
CA SER A 182 -32.90 14.58 8.16
C SER A 182 -34.12 15.45 7.85
N GLY A 183 -34.14 16.11 6.69
CA GLY A 183 -35.26 16.95 6.26
C GLY A 183 -36.51 16.20 5.77
N ASP A 184 -36.37 14.91 5.41
CA ASP A 184 -37.42 14.12 4.77
C ASP A 184 -37.67 12.77 5.47
N VAL A 185 -37.27 12.58 6.74
CA VAL A 185 -37.34 11.29 7.45
C VAL A 185 -38.75 10.68 7.38
N ASP A 186 -39.78 11.42 7.81
CA ASP A 186 -41.15 10.91 7.89
C ASP A 186 -41.72 10.56 6.50
N LYS A 187 -41.50 11.44 5.51
CA LYS A 187 -41.93 11.19 4.12
C LYS A 187 -41.19 10.01 3.49
N THR A 188 -39.91 9.83 3.83
CA THR A 188 -39.10 8.73 3.33
C THR A 188 -39.53 7.41 3.98
N ALA A 189 -39.84 7.42 5.27
CA ALA A 189 -40.39 6.29 5.99
C ALA A 189 -41.76 5.88 5.43
N GLU A 190 -42.68 6.83 5.21
CA GLU A 190 -44.00 6.56 4.61
C GLU A 190 -43.89 5.96 3.20
N LYS A 191 -42.97 6.48 2.36
CA LYS A 191 -42.71 5.91 1.03
C LYS A 191 -42.19 4.47 1.12
N GLN A 192 -41.28 4.19 2.06
CA GLN A 192 -40.75 2.84 2.26
C GLN A 192 -41.84 1.88 2.76
N ILE A 193 -42.69 2.32 3.71
CA ILE A 193 -43.84 1.54 4.19
C ILE A 193 -44.77 1.21 3.02
N ARG A 194 -45.12 2.20 2.19
CA ARG A 194 -46.00 2.00 1.04
C ARG A 194 -45.42 1.00 0.03
N ALA A 195 -44.14 1.12 -0.31
CA ALA A 195 -43.47 0.18 -1.22
C ALA A 195 -43.42 -1.25 -0.67
N LEU A 196 -43.21 -1.42 0.65
CA LEU A 196 -43.25 -2.73 1.29
C LEU A 196 -44.66 -3.35 1.27
N LEU A 197 -45.70 -2.53 1.51
CA LEU A 197 -47.09 -2.98 1.45
C LEU A 197 -47.52 -3.36 0.03
N GLU A 198 -47.14 -2.59 -0.99
CA GLU A 198 -47.40 -2.91 -2.41
C GLU A 198 -46.70 -4.23 -2.80
N ASN A 199 -45.44 -4.41 -2.45
CA ASN A 199 -44.70 -5.65 -2.73
C ASN A 199 -45.28 -6.86 -2.00
N ALA A 200 -45.73 -6.70 -0.76
CA ALA A 200 -46.41 -7.76 0.00
C ALA A 200 -47.77 -8.12 -0.61
N ALA A 201 -48.50 -7.15 -1.17
CA ALA A 201 -49.76 -7.36 -1.86
C ALA A 201 -49.59 -8.05 -3.23
N THR A 202 -48.49 -7.77 -3.95
CA THR A 202 -48.19 -8.40 -5.25
C THR A 202 -47.39 -9.71 -5.14
N GLY A 203 -46.78 -9.99 -3.99
CA GLY A 203 -45.92 -11.15 -3.71
C GLY A 203 -46.62 -12.36 -3.09
N GLY A 204 -47.93 -12.54 -3.30
CA GLY A 204 -48.65 -13.76 -2.93
C GLY A 204 -48.11 -15.01 -3.66
N PRO A 205 -48.24 -16.22 -3.09
CA PRO A 205 -47.41 -17.38 -3.43
C PRO A 205 -47.58 -17.81 -4.88
N VAL A 206 -46.51 -17.69 -5.68
CA VAL A 206 -46.39 -18.41 -6.95
C VAL A 206 -45.90 -19.83 -6.66
N SER A 207 -46.78 -20.66 -6.09
CA SER A 207 -46.72 -22.10 -6.28
C SER A 207 -47.43 -22.45 -7.59
N LYS A 208 -46.70 -22.33 -8.70
CA LYS A 208 -47.01 -23.10 -9.91
C LYS A 208 -45.81 -23.93 -10.29
N THR A 209 -45.78 -25.10 -9.68
CA THR A 209 -45.15 -26.34 -10.13
C THR A 209 -45.23 -26.41 -11.65
N LYS A 210 -44.10 -26.23 -12.32
CA LYS A 210 -43.93 -26.59 -13.73
C LYS A 210 -43.65 -28.10 -13.76
N PRO A 211 -44.45 -28.94 -14.43
CA PRO A 211 -44.15 -30.36 -14.52
C PRO A 211 -42.83 -30.58 -15.28
N PRO A 212 -42.06 -31.61 -14.92
CA PRO A 212 -40.79 -31.89 -15.57
C PRO A 212 -41.04 -32.25 -17.04
N LYS A 213 -40.31 -31.59 -17.94
CA LYS A 213 -40.18 -32.08 -19.32
C LYS A 213 -39.37 -33.38 -19.25
N GLU A 214 -40.03 -34.51 -19.47
CA GLU A 214 -39.37 -35.72 -19.93
C GLU A 214 -38.64 -35.38 -21.24
N THR A 215 -37.34 -35.16 -21.14
CA THR A 215 -36.43 -35.28 -22.28
C THR A 215 -35.85 -36.67 -22.19
N SER A 216 -36.54 -37.57 -22.90
CA SER A 216 -36.06 -38.89 -23.22
C SER A 216 -34.80 -38.74 -24.07
N THR A 217 -33.66 -39.04 -23.49
CA THR A 217 -32.39 -39.27 -24.16
C THR A 217 -31.71 -40.42 -23.43
N LEU A 218 -31.83 -41.64 -23.97
CA LEU A 218 -30.69 -42.51 -24.28
C LEU A 218 -31.14 -43.89 -24.77
N GLY A 219 -30.53 -44.31 -25.87
CA GLY A 219 -30.49 -45.69 -26.36
C GLY A 219 -31.00 -45.79 -27.80
N ALA A 220 -30.27 -46.28 -28.79
CA ALA A 220 -28.92 -46.78 -28.86
C ALA A 220 -28.55 -46.82 -30.36
N SER A 221 -27.27 -46.66 -30.69
CA SER A 221 -26.63 -47.15 -31.93
C SER A 221 -26.96 -48.65 -32.15
N PRO A 222 -26.88 -49.20 -33.37
CA PRO A 222 -25.77 -49.13 -34.33
C PRO A 222 -26.06 -48.39 -35.64
#